data_AF-A0A928XML5-F1
#
_entry.id   AF-A0A928XML5-F1
#
_cell.length_a   1.000
_cell.length_b   1.000
_cell.length_c   1.000
_cell.angle_alpha   90.00
_cell.angle_beta   90.00
_cell.angle_gamma   90.00
#
_symmetry.space_group_name_H-M   'P 1'
#
loop_
_entity.id
_entity.type
_entity.pdbx_description
1 polymer ?
#
loop_
_entity_poly.entity_id
_entity_poly.type
_entity_poly.pdbx_seq_one_letter_code
_entity_poly.pdbx_strand_id
1 'polypeptide(L)'
;MDPERLLEELVKVARALGVTVRIEPLRVAVHHASGGMIRLNGQSLVLLDAKSPLFDRVLTLADAIAPLAVHGLPAELTSEARELLEAARAKREGRAAAGESRARQVRVLARPKPLRRARPR
;
A
#
# COMPACT_ATOMS: atom_id res chain seq x y z
N MET A 1 -4.07 -22.89 -0.51
CA MET A 1 -4.71 -21.64 -0.05
C MET A 1 -5.82 -21.30 -1.03
N ASP A 2 -7.01 -20.99 -0.54
CA ASP A 2 -8.11 -20.51 -1.36
C ASP A 2 -8.09 -18.97 -1.37
N PRO A 3 -7.75 -18.32 -2.50
CA PRO A 3 -7.65 -16.88 -2.57
C PRO A 3 -9.02 -16.18 -2.50
N GLU A 4 -10.12 -16.90 -2.79
CA GLU A 4 -11.48 -16.34 -2.70
C GLU A 4 -11.86 -16.12 -1.24
N ARG A 5 -11.72 -17.17 -0.43
CA ARG A 5 -11.93 -17.10 1.02
C ARG A 5 -11.06 -16.02 1.67
N LEU A 6 -9.79 -15.93 1.28
CA LEU A 6 -8.88 -14.94 1.86
C LEU A 6 -9.25 -13.50 1.46
N LEU A 7 -9.73 -13.29 0.24
CA LEU A 7 -10.28 -12.00 -0.18
C LEU A 7 -11.50 -11.61 0.66
N GLU A 8 -12.43 -12.55 0.87
CA GLU A 8 -13.63 -12.31 1.68
C GLU A 8 -13.29 -11.93 3.13
N GLU A 9 -12.33 -12.63 3.74
CA GLU A 9 -11.85 -12.33 5.09
C GLU A 9 -11.25 -10.92 5.15
N LEU A 10 -10.36 -10.56 4.21
CA LEU A 10 -9.78 -9.22 4.15
C LEU A 10 -10.83 -8.12 3.91
N VAL A 11 -11.90 -8.40 3.14
CA VAL A 11 -13.03 -7.47 2.97
C VAL A 11 -13.78 -7.25 4.28
N LYS A 12 -14.00 -8.31 5.07
CA LYS A 12 -14.61 -8.18 6.40
C LYS A 12 -13.75 -7.31 7.33
N VAL A 13 -12.43 -7.52 7.31
CA VAL A 13 -11.47 -6.70 8.08
C VAL A 13 -11.51 -5.25 7.64
N ALA A 14 -11.45 -4.99 6.33
CA ALA A 14 -11.52 -3.64 5.80
C ALA A 14 -12.79 -2.92 6.29
N ARG A 15 -13.95 -3.59 6.23
CA ARG A 15 -15.22 -3.04 6.72
C ARG A 15 -15.19 -2.76 8.23
N ALA A 16 -14.63 -3.66 9.03
CA ALA A 16 -14.49 -3.46 10.47
C ALA A 16 -13.59 -2.25 10.80
N LEU A 17 -12.60 -1.97 9.96
CA LEU A 17 -11.72 -0.79 10.05
C LEU A 17 -12.35 0.49 9.46
N GLY A 18 -13.63 0.45 9.06
CA GLY A 18 -14.33 1.60 8.46
C GLY A 18 -13.92 1.88 7.01
N VAL A 19 -13.29 0.92 6.34
CA VAL A 19 -12.87 1.02 4.94
C VAL A 19 -13.88 0.31 4.05
N THR A 20 -14.41 1.04 3.06
CA THR A 20 -15.26 0.43 2.04
C THR A 20 -14.38 -0.27 1.01
N VAL A 21 -14.80 -1.42 0.49
CA VAL A 21 -14.11 -2.10 -0.63
C VAL A 21 -15.06 -2.15 -1.82
N ARG A 22 -14.61 -1.69 -2.98
CA ARG A 22 -15.34 -1.79 -4.26
C ARG A 22 -14.50 -2.53 -5.27
N ILE A 23 -15.13 -3.46 -5.99
CA ILE A 23 -14.51 -4.21 -7.08
C ILE A 23 -15.17 -3.77 -8.38
N GLU A 24 -14.46 -3.03 -9.21
CA GLU A 24 -15.00 -2.46 -10.45
C GLU A 24 -13.95 -2.54 -11.55
N PRO A 25 -14.34 -2.72 -12.82
CA PRO A 25 -13.40 -2.72 -13.92
C PRO A 25 -12.80 -1.32 -14.07
N LEU A 26 -11.48 -1.20 -13.87
CA LEU A 26 -10.80 0.07 -14.08
C LEU A 26 -10.65 0.33 -15.58
N ARG A 27 -11.05 1.52 -16.03
CA ARG A 27 -10.97 1.92 -17.45
C ARG A 27 -9.53 2.18 -17.88
N VAL A 28 -8.69 2.65 -16.96
CA VAL A 28 -7.26 2.87 -17.20
C VAL A 28 -6.53 1.65 -16.69
N ALA A 29 -6.03 0.83 -17.61
CA ALA A 29 -5.09 -0.23 -17.27
C ALA A 29 -3.78 0.44 -16.85
N VAL A 30 -3.63 0.72 -15.55
CA VAL A 30 -2.34 1.09 -15.01
C VAL A 30 -1.53 -0.19 -15.01
N HIS A 31 -0.49 -0.28 -15.84
CA HIS A 31 0.27 -1.51 -16.15
C HIS A 31 0.82 -2.29 -14.94
N HIS A 32 0.70 -1.76 -13.71
CA HIS A 32 1.17 -2.39 -12.48
C HIS A 32 0.27 -2.16 -11.25
N ALA A 33 -0.97 -1.67 -11.42
CA ALA A 33 -1.86 -1.43 -10.28
C ALA A 33 -3.17 -2.19 -10.43
N SER A 34 -3.31 -3.25 -9.63
CA SER A 34 -4.54 -4.03 -9.43
C SER A 34 -5.60 -3.31 -8.57
N GLY A 35 -5.32 -2.07 -8.17
CA GLY A 35 -6.18 -1.24 -7.34
C GLY A 35 -5.40 -0.30 -6.42
N GLY A 36 -6.09 0.25 -5.41
CA GLY A 36 -5.46 1.07 -4.39
C GLY A 36 -6.43 1.65 -3.37
N MET A 37 -5.87 2.19 -2.29
CA MET A 37 -6.61 2.98 -1.30
C MET A 37 -6.82 4.41 -1.81
N ILE A 38 -8.06 4.86 -1.77
CA ILE A 38 -8.52 6.20 -2.17
C ILE A 38 -9.24 6.82 -0.97
N ARG A 39 -9.15 8.15 -0.82
CA ARG A 39 -9.99 8.89 0.12
C ARG A 39 -11.04 9.66 -0.67
N LEU A 40 -12.31 9.39 -0.42
CA LEU A 40 -13.45 10.09 -1.03
C LEU A 40 -14.26 10.75 0.08
N ASN A 41 -14.42 12.07 0.02
CA ASN A 41 -15.18 12.85 1.02
C ASN A 41 -14.80 12.55 2.47
N GLY A 42 -13.49 12.33 2.72
CA GLY A 42 -12.97 11.98 4.04
C GLY A 42 -13.07 10.49 4.42
N GLN A 43 -13.78 9.67 3.64
CA GLN A 43 -13.89 8.22 3.86
C GLN A 43 -12.82 7.44 3.10
N SER A 44 -12.30 6.39 3.73
CA SER A 44 -11.33 5.47 3.13
C SER A 44 -12.06 4.41 2.30
N LEU A 45 -11.68 4.30 1.02
CA LEU A 45 -12.22 3.35 0.06
C LEU A 45 -11.06 2.62 -0.62
N VAL A 46 -11.08 1.28 -0.61
CA VAL A 46 -10.19 0.49 -1.48
C VAL A 46 -10.94 0.14 -2.75
N LEU A 47 -10.36 0.50 -3.88
CA LEU A 47 -10.85 0.13 -5.21
C LEU A 47 -9.97 -0.99 -5.76
N LEU A 48 -10.57 -2.11 -6.12
CA LEU A 48 -9.90 -3.26 -6.73
C LEU A 48 -10.37 -3.40 -8.17
N ASP A 49 -9.43 -3.65 -9.09
CA ASP A 49 -9.77 -3.86 -10.48
C ASP A 49 -10.36 -5.26 -10.69
N ALA A 50 -11.60 -5.32 -11.17
CA ALA A 50 -12.29 -6.58 -11.46
C ALA A 50 -11.55 -7.45 -12.49
N LYS A 51 -10.74 -6.83 -13.38
CA LYS A 51 -9.97 -7.54 -14.41
C LYS A 51 -8.64 -8.10 -13.91
N SER A 52 -8.20 -7.69 -12.73
CA SER A 52 -6.95 -8.16 -12.16
C SER A 52 -7.07 -9.58 -11.60
N PRO A 53 -5.99 -10.39 -11.67
CA PRO A 53 -5.96 -11.71 -11.05
C PRO A 53 -6.42 -11.68 -9.59
N LEU A 54 -7.12 -12.72 -9.15
CA LEU A 54 -7.66 -12.81 -7.79
C LEU A 54 -6.56 -12.63 -6.73
N PHE A 55 -5.41 -13.26 -6.95
CA PHE A 55 -4.27 -13.15 -6.06
C PHE A 55 -3.72 -11.72 -5.96
N ASP A 56 -3.67 -10.98 -7.07
CA ASP A 56 -3.21 -9.60 -7.07
C ASP A 56 -4.19 -8.68 -6.31
N ARG A 57 -5.49 -8.92 -6.45
CA ARG A 57 -6.52 -8.21 -5.69
C ARG A 57 -6.38 -8.44 -4.18
N VAL A 58 -6.13 -9.68 -3.77
CA VAL A 58 -5.84 -10.07 -2.38
C VAL A 58 -4.63 -9.29 -1.84
N LEU A 59 -3.51 -9.32 -2.56
CA LEU A 59 -2.29 -8.62 -2.16
C LEU A 59 -2.50 -7.10 -2.08
N THR A 60 -3.27 -6.54 -3.01
CA THR A 60 -3.58 -5.11 -3.05
C THR A 60 -4.41 -4.69 -1.85
N LEU A 61 -5.44 -5.47 -1.52
CA LEU A 61 -6.29 -5.20 -0.37
C LEU A 61 -5.49 -5.32 0.93
N ALA A 62 -4.66 -6.35 1.08
CA ALA A 62 -3.78 -6.53 2.22
C ALA A 62 -2.81 -5.34 2.40
N ASP A 63 -2.12 -4.91 1.34
CA ASP A 63 -1.22 -3.74 1.38
C ASP A 63 -1.95 -2.43 1.70
N ALA A 64 -3.20 -2.30 1.24
CA ALA A 64 -4.02 -1.13 1.48
C ALA A 64 -4.49 -1.01 2.94
N ILE A 65 -4.87 -2.13 3.57
CA ILE A 65 -5.43 -2.13 4.94
C ILE A 65 -4.38 -2.38 6.04
N ALA A 66 -3.21 -2.93 5.70
CA ALA A 66 -2.12 -3.18 6.66
C ALA A 66 -1.76 -1.97 7.56
N PRO A 67 -1.73 -0.71 7.07
CA PRO A 67 -1.47 0.45 7.93
C PRO A 67 -2.58 0.75 8.94
N LEU A 68 -3.82 0.31 8.68
CA LEU A 68 -4.99 0.58 9.51
C LEU A 68 -5.20 -0.53 10.55
N ALA A 69 -4.69 -1.73 10.28
CA ALA A 69 -4.72 -2.89 11.16
C ALA A 69 -3.92 -2.69 12.48
N VAL A 70 -3.14 -1.61 12.60
CA VAL A 70 -2.33 -1.28 13.80
C VAL A 70 -3.20 -1.11 15.05
N HIS A 71 -4.47 -0.71 14.88
CA HIS A 71 -5.39 -0.48 15.99
C HIS A 71 -6.17 -1.73 16.44
N GLY A 72 -5.89 -2.89 15.85
CA GLY A 72 -6.51 -4.16 16.21
C GLY A 72 -7.06 -4.90 15.00
N LEU A 73 -6.67 -6.17 14.86
CA LEU A 73 -7.29 -7.09 13.93
C LEU A 73 -8.48 -7.80 14.62
N PRO A 74 -9.58 -8.06 13.91
CA PRO A 74 -10.63 -8.93 14.43
C PRO A 74 -10.05 -10.28 14.87
N ALA A 75 -10.49 -10.78 16.04
CA ALA A 75 -10.02 -12.05 16.59
C ALA A 75 -10.39 -13.27 15.72
N GLU A 76 -11.35 -13.10 14.80
CA GLU A 76 -11.86 -14.12 13.88
C GLU A 76 -11.00 -14.30 12.61
N LEU A 77 -9.86 -13.60 12.50
CA LEU A 77 -8.96 -13.81 11.36
C LEU A 77 -8.31 -15.19 11.40
N THR A 78 -8.20 -15.80 10.23
CA THR A 78 -7.32 -16.95 10.03
C THR A 78 -5.86 -16.56 10.22
N SER A 79 -5.03 -17.52 10.62
CA SER A 79 -3.58 -17.33 10.76
C SER A 79 -2.95 -16.87 9.44
N GLU A 80 -3.44 -17.38 8.32
CA GLU A 80 -2.99 -17.05 6.97
C GLU A 80 -3.27 -15.59 6.59
N ALA A 81 -4.48 -15.08 6.88
CA ALA A 81 -4.80 -13.67 6.64
C ALA A 81 -3.96 -12.74 7.51
N ARG A 82 -3.66 -13.15 8.75
CA ARG A 82 -2.83 -12.39 9.68
C ARG A 82 -1.38 -12.34 9.22
N GLU A 83 -0.81 -13.47 8.82
CA GLU A 83 0.54 -13.54 8.25
C GLU A 83 0.67 -12.67 7.00
N LEU A 84 -0.36 -12.66 6.14
CA LEU A 84 -0.35 -11.84 4.94
C LEU A 84 -0.32 -10.33 5.27
N LEU A 85 -1.09 -9.91 6.26
CA LEU A 85 -1.13 -8.50 6.70
C LEU A 85 0.18 -8.06 7.34
N GLU A 86 0.79 -8.90 8.18
CA GLU A 86 2.11 -8.64 8.76
C GLU A 86 3.19 -8.59 7.66
N ALA A 87 3.16 -9.52 6.70
CA ALA A 87 4.10 -9.50 5.57
C ALA A 87 3.92 -8.25 4.69
N ALA A 88 2.69 -7.83 4.43
CA ALA A 88 2.40 -6.61 3.68
C ALA A 88 2.92 -5.37 4.43
N ARG A 89 2.76 -5.34 5.75
CA ARG A 89 3.29 -4.28 6.62
C ARG A 89 4.82 -4.23 6.57
N ALA A 90 5.50 -5.35 6.80
CA ALA A 90 6.96 -5.43 6.77
C ALA A 90 7.53 -4.98 5.41
N LYS A 91 6.88 -5.38 4.31
CA LYS A 91 7.23 -4.95 2.95
C LYS A 91 7.10 -3.44 2.77
N ARG A 92 6.07 -2.82 3.36
CA ARG A 92 5.84 -1.37 3.28
C ARG A 92 6.81 -0.58 4.15
N GLU A 93 7.13 -1.06 5.34
CA GLU A 93 8.17 -0.48 6.22
C GLU A 93 9.55 -0.53 5.53
N GLY A 94 9.89 -1.66 4.90
CA GLY A 94 11.12 -1.77 4.09
C GLY A 94 11.15 -0.82 2.89
N ARG A 95 10.01 -0.66 2.17
CA ARG A 95 9.88 0.33 1.09
C ARG A 95 9.98 1.77 1.58
N ALA A 96 9.41 2.08 2.73
CA ALA A 96 9.48 3.42 3.34
C ALA A 96 10.94 3.77 3.72
N ALA A 97 11.66 2.84 4.35
CA ALA A 97 13.08 3.01 4.69
C ALA A 97 13.97 3.19 3.43
N ALA A 98 13.68 2.45 2.36
CA ALA A 98 14.36 2.62 1.07
C ALA A 98 14.01 3.96 0.40
N GLY A 99 12.76 4.39 0.48
CA GLY A 99 12.29 5.68 -0.03
C GLY A 99 12.94 6.87 0.69
N GLU A 100 13.05 6.82 2.01
CA GLU A 100 13.76 7.84 2.79
C GLU A 100 15.25 7.91 2.46
N SER A 101 15.90 6.76 2.32
CA SER A 101 17.30 6.67 1.90
C SER A 101 17.51 7.32 0.53
N ARG A 102 16.61 7.07 -0.43
CA ARG A 102 16.64 7.65 -1.77
C ARG A 102 16.38 9.16 -1.73
N ALA A 103 15.40 9.62 -0.95
CA ALA A 103 15.11 11.05 -0.78
C ALA A 103 16.29 11.81 -0.12
N ARG A 104 16.96 11.18 0.85
CA ARG A 104 18.19 11.73 1.48
C ARG A 104 19.32 11.82 0.47
N GLN A 105 19.57 10.78 -0.33
CA GLN A 105 20.59 10.82 -1.38
C GLN A 105 20.32 11.91 -2.41
N VAL A 106 19.08 12.06 -2.89
CA VAL A 106 18.69 13.14 -3.82
C VAL A 106 18.95 14.51 -3.20
N ARG A 107 18.63 14.73 -1.92
CA ARG A 107 18.93 15.99 -1.21
C ARG A 107 20.43 16.27 -1.07
N VAL A 108 21.26 15.24 -0.87
CA VAL A 108 22.73 15.39 -0.81
C VAL A 108 23.30 15.77 -2.18
N LEU A 109 22.84 15.11 -3.24
CA LEU A 109 23.28 15.37 -4.61
C LEU A 109 22.79 16.72 -5.16
N ALA A 110 21.63 17.19 -4.70
CA ALA A 110 21.05 18.48 -5.09
C ALA A 110 21.66 19.69 -4.35
N ARG A 111 22.63 19.52 -3.45
CA ARG A 111 23.30 20.66 -2.80
C ARG A 111 24.15 21.41 -3.83
N PRO A 112 23.95 22.73 -4.03
CA PRO A 112 24.77 23.49 -4.95
C PRO A 112 26.22 23.50 -4.47
N LYS A 113 27.14 23.09 -5.36
CA LYS A 113 28.59 23.11 -5.12
C LYS A 113 28.99 24.55 -4.78
N PRO A 114 29.72 24.81 -3.67
CA PRO A 114 30.10 26.18 -3.33
C PRO A 114 30.94 26.76 -4.46
N LEU A 115 30.46 27.86 -5.05
CA LEU A 115 31.18 28.65 -6.04
C LEU A 115 32.47 29.12 -5.39
N ARG A 116 33.59 28.44 -5.71
CA ARG A 116 34.94 28.92 -5.39
C ARG A 116 35.09 30.28 -6.06
N ARG A 117 35.01 31.35 -5.27
CA ARG A 117 35.36 32.70 -5.72
C ARG A 117 36.82 32.67 -6.17
N ALA A 118 37.04 32.78 -7.48
CA ALA A 118 38.35 33.03 -8.03
C ALA A 118 38.81 34.39 -7.50
N ARG A 119 39.93 34.41 -6.77
CA ARG A 119 40.63 35.65 -6.43
C ARG A 119 41.23 36.22 -7.71
N PRO A 120 40.98 37.49 -8.06
CA PRO A 120 41.79 38.16 -9.06
C PRO A 120 43.07 38.70 -8.40
N ARG A 121 44.19 38.30 -9.01
CA ARG A 121 45.56 38.86 -8.99
C ARG A 121 46.21 39.15 -7.63
#